data_AF-A0A1I3XG23-F1
#
_entry.id   AF-A0A1I3XG23-F1
#
_cell.length_a   1.000
_cell.length_b   1.000
_cell.length_c   1.000
_cell.angle_alpha   90.00
_cell.angle_beta   90.00
_cell.angle_gamma   90.00
#
_symmetry.space_group_name_H-M   'P 1'
#
loop_
_entity.id
_entity.type
_entity.pdbx_description
1 polymer ?
#
loop_
_entity_poly.entity_id
_entity_poly.type
_entity_poly.pdbx_seq_one_letter_code
_entity_poly.pdbx_strand_id
1 'polypeptide(L)'
;MIIHTLGPNSTDSYAAAESLLKSEEDDIVEYPSFDSLLHNLEQIKGQHVLFPVAFKSARREYGWKEFNYDYWDKVELIEVFKKKTKPMVLVKNTKYAENTTMIHPATTIFMKKYLEKEADETIISFTDSKYKAWTAFKKKNLKYTIISEDVYEKEKHPEHQVEERYEPIMVWCLYKIKN
;
A
#
# COMPACT_ATOMS: atom_id res chain seq x y z
N MET A 1 7.84 -6.39 -21.97
CA MET A 1 6.65 -5.81 -21.31
C MET A 1 7.13 -4.86 -20.23
N ILE A 2 6.68 -3.61 -20.21
CA ILE A 2 7.06 -2.66 -19.15
C ILE A 2 5.84 -2.43 -18.24
N ILE A 3 6.01 -2.71 -16.94
CA ILE A 3 4.97 -2.55 -15.91
C ILE A 3 5.35 -1.40 -14.97
N HIS A 4 4.51 -0.37 -14.92
CA HIS A 4 4.61 0.74 -13.98
C HIS A 4 3.81 0.42 -12.72
N THR A 5 4.43 0.53 -11.55
CA THR A 5 3.74 0.25 -10.28
C THR A 5 4.35 0.99 -9.09
N LEU A 6 3.76 0.82 -7.90
CA LEU A 6 4.27 1.37 -6.65
C LEU A 6 5.58 0.68 -6.25
N GLY A 7 6.62 1.46 -6.03
CA GLY A 7 7.86 1.05 -5.37
C GLY A 7 7.90 1.44 -3.89
N PRO A 8 9.01 1.15 -3.18
CA PRO A 8 10.20 0.47 -3.68
C PRO A 8 9.98 -1.04 -3.92
N ASN A 9 11.01 -1.76 -4.39
CA ASN A 9 10.99 -3.21 -4.63
C ASN A 9 10.57 -4.09 -3.44
N SER A 10 10.60 -3.54 -2.22
CA SER A 10 10.12 -4.20 -1.02
C SER A 10 8.59 -4.19 -0.85
N THR A 11 7.84 -3.54 -1.74
CA THR A 11 6.38 -3.46 -1.66
C THR A 11 5.67 -4.71 -2.18
N ASP A 12 4.41 -4.87 -1.77
CA ASP A 12 3.49 -5.87 -2.32
C ASP A 12 3.28 -5.70 -3.83
N SER A 13 3.27 -4.45 -4.30
CA SER A 13 3.04 -4.09 -5.71
C SER A 13 4.18 -4.52 -6.62
N TYR A 14 5.44 -4.30 -6.19
CA TYR A 14 6.60 -4.79 -6.92
C TYR A 14 6.60 -6.32 -7.01
N ALA A 15 6.38 -7.00 -5.88
CA ALA A 15 6.32 -8.47 -5.86
C ALA A 15 5.17 -9.04 -6.72
N ALA A 16 4.08 -8.30 -6.90
CA ALA A 16 3.00 -8.68 -7.80
C ALA A 16 3.38 -8.48 -9.28
N ALA A 17 4.06 -7.37 -9.61
CA ALA A 17 4.56 -7.11 -10.96
C ALA A 17 5.64 -8.12 -11.39
N GLU A 18 6.56 -8.45 -10.48
CA GLU A 18 7.63 -9.42 -10.72
C GLU A 18 7.08 -10.80 -11.13
N SER A 19 5.96 -11.24 -10.55
CA SER A 19 5.33 -12.51 -10.93
C SER A 19 4.69 -12.52 -12.32
N LEU A 20 4.62 -11.38 -13.02
CA LEU A 20 4.08 -11.27 -14.36
C LEU A 20 5.17 -11.24 -15.44
N LEU A 21 6.43 -11.01 -15.07
CA LEU A 21 7.55 -11.00 -16.01
C LEU A 21 7.80 -12.41 -16.56
N LYS A 22 7.98 -12.53 -17.87
CA LYS A 22 8.15 -13.79 -18.60
C LYS A 22 9.43 -13.85 -19.41
N SER A 23 10.04 -12.70 -19.73
CA SER A 23 11.31 -12.62 -20.46
C SER A 23 12.27 -11.63 -19.81
N GLU A 24 13.55 -11.70 -20.20
CA GLU A 24 14.59 -10.76 -19.76
C GLU A 24 14.41 -9.34 -20.30
N GLU A 25 13.54 -9.16 -21.31
CA GLU A 25 13.17 -7.85 -21.87
C GLU A 25 11.97 -7.22 -21.14
N ASP A 26 11.37 -7.94 -20.19
CA ASP A 26 10.34 -7.39 -19.33
C ASP A 26 10.96 -6.59 -18.18
N ASP A 27 10.34 -5.46 -17.83
CA ASP A 27 10.89 -4.53 -16.82
C ASP A 27 9.80 -3.92 -15.94
N ILE A 28 10.20 -3.48 -14.75
CA ILE A 28 9.34 -2.83 -13.75
C ILE A 28 9.83 -1.41 -13.51
N VAL A 29 8.96 -0.44 -13.77
CA VAL A 29 9.21 0.97 -13.46
C VAL A 29 8.53 1.34 -12.14
N GLU A 30 9.34 1.72 -11.16
CA GLU A 30 8.91 2.02 -9.79
C GLU A 30 8.51 3.49 -9.62
N TYR A 31 7.37 3.73 -8.96
CA TYR A 31 6.92 5.06 -8.57
C TYR A 31 6.86 5.21 -7.05
N PRO A 32 7.16 6.41 -6.50
CA PRO A 32 7.11 6.66 -5.05
C PRO A 32 5.69 6.69 -4.49
N SER A 33 4.68 6.83 -5.36
CA SER A 33 3.26 6.70 -5.02
C SER A 33 2.46 6.40 -6.28
N PHE A 34 1.27 5.82 -6.11
CA PHE A 34 0.32 5.68 -7.22
C PHE A 34 -0.13 7.05 -7.75
N ASP A 35 -0.24 8.08 -6.92
CA ASP A 35 -0.52 9.44 -7.42
C ASP A 35 0.58 9.90 -8.39
N SER A 36 1.86 9.63 -8.11
CA SER A 36 2.96 9.94 -9.02
C SER A 36 2.87 9.16 -10.33
N LEU A 37 2.46 7.89 -10.28
CA LEU A 37 2.20 7.09 -11.48
C LEU A 37 1.07 7.70 -12.31
N LEU A 38 -0.06 8.03 -11.67
CA LEU A 38 -1.23 8.61 -12.34
C LEU A 38 -0.90 9.93 -13.06
N HIS A 39 0.00 10.75 -12.52
CA HIS A 39 0.46 11.99 -13.18
C HIS A 39 1.25 11.74 -14.47
N ASN A 40 1.80 10.53 -14.67
CA ASN A 40 2.63 10.19 -15.83
C ASN A 40 1.92 9.26 -16.84
N LEU A 41 0.62 8.96 -16.65
CA LEU A 41 -0.12 7.99 -17.48
C LEU A 41 -0.03 8.28 -18.99
N GLU A 42 -0.16 9.54 -19.40
CA GLU A 42 -0.11 9.93 -20.82
C GLU A 42 1.27 9.71 -21.45
N GLN A 43 2.34 9.66 -20.65
CA GLN A 43 3.71 9.45 -21.14
C GLN A 43 4.05 7.97 -21.35
N ILE A 44 3.21 7.06 -20.83
CA ILE A 44 3.48 5.62 -20.80
C ILE A 44 2.48 4.82 -21.65
N LYS A 45 1.94 5.46 -22.69
CA LYS A 45 1.07 4.84 -23.68
C LYS A 45 1.71 3.60 -24.30
N GLY A 46 0.89 2.57 -24.52
CA GLY A 46 1.33 1.26 -24.98
C GLY A 46 1.97 0.36 -23.90
N GLN A 47 2.32 0.92 -22.73
CA GLN A 47 2.89 0.21 -21.60
C GLN A 47 1.81 -0.20 -20.59
N HIS A 48 2.20 -0.84 -19.47
CA HIS A 48 1.26 -1.40 -18.52
C HIS A 48 1.34 -0.72 -17.15
N VAL A 49 0.22 -0.70 -16.44
CA VAL A 49 0.13 -0.26 -15.05
C VAL A 49 -0.49 -1.37 -14.21
N LEU A 50 0.05 -1.59 -13.02
CA LEU A 50 -0.45 -2.60 -12.10
C LEU A 50 -1.01 -1.94 -10.84
N PHE A 51 -2.29 -2.17 -10.56
CA PHE A 51 -2.96 -1.65 -9.37
C PHE A 51 -3.52 -2.78 -8.50
N PRO A 52 -3.39 -2.71 -7.17
CA PRO A 52 -4.24 -3.47 -6.28
C PRO A 52 -5.63 -2.84 -6.24
N VAL A 53 -6.69 -3.66 -6.15
CA VAL A 53 -8.07 -3.17 -6.00
C VAL A 53 -8.25 -2.36 -4.71
N ALA A 54 -7.41 -2.61 -3.69
CA ALA A 54 -7.39 -1.84 -2.45
C ALA A 54 -6.62 -0.50 -2.53
N PHE A 55 -6.12 -0.10 -3.71
CA PHE A 55 -5.46 1.19 -3.87
C PHE A 55 -6.40 2.33 -3.42
N LYS A 56 -5.89 3.15 -2.49
CA LYS A 56 -6.47 4.43 -2.08
C LYS A 56 -5.33 5.44 -1.89
N SER A 57 -5.49 6.63 -2.46
CA SER A 57 -4.57 7.75 -2.30
C SER A 57 -4.55 8.26 -0.85
N ALA A 58 -3.38 8.70 -0.39
CA ALA A 58 -3.24 9.39 0.89
C ALA A 58 -3.49 10.90 0.80
N ARG A 59 -3.66 11.44 -0.41
CA ARG A 59 -3.69 12.88 -0.68
C ARG A 59 -5.05 13.40 -1.14
N ARG A 60 -5.89 12.50 -1.65
CA ARG A 60 -7.21 12.82 -2.19
C ARG A 60 -8.16 11.63 -2.04
N GLU A 61 -9.46 11.88 -2.10
CA GLU A 61 -10.48 10.83 -2.18
C GLU A 61 -10.46 10.21 -3.58
N TYR A 62 -9.46 9.38 -3.83
CA TYR A 62 -9.22 8.69 -5.10
C TYR A 62 -8.66 7.30 -4.82
N GLY A 63 -9.09 6.30 -5.56
CA GLY A 63 -8.58 4.94 -5.46
C GLY A 63 -8.72 4.17 -6.77
N TRP A 64 -8.61 2.85 -6.68
CA TRP A 64 -8.74 1.96 -7.84
C TRP A 64 -10.10 2.13 -8.52
N LYS A 65 -11.18 2.31 -7.75
CA LYS A 65 -12.52 2.50 -8.30
C LYS A 65 -12.56 3.73 -9.20
N GLU A 66 -12.15 4.89 -8.70
CA GLU A 66 -12.09 6.13 -9.49
C GLU A 66 -11.20 5.96 -10.73
N PHE A 67 -9.99 5.38 -10.59
CA PHE A 67 -9.13 5.10 -11.73
C PHE A 67 -9.82 4.24 -12.80
N ASN A 68 -10.46 3.14 -12.40
CA ASN A 68 -11.12 2.22 -13.31
C ASN A 68 -12.27 2.87 -14.09
N TYR A 69 -12.99 3.81 -13.46
CA TYR A 69 -14.09 4.54 -14.13
C TYR A 69 -13.62 5.77 -14.90
N ASP A 70 -12.58 6.49 -14.46
CA ASP A 70 -12.12 7.70 -15.15
C ASP A 70 -11.32 7.38 -16.41
N TYR A 71 -10.66 6.22 -16.44
CA TYR A 71 -9.79 5.80 -17.53
C TYR A 71 -10.33 4.62 -18.33
N TRP A 72 -11.59 4.21 -18.12
CA TRP A 72 -12.20 3.03 -18.73
C TRP A 72 -12.06 2.95 -20.26
N ASP A 73 -12.05 4.10 -20.94
CA ASP A 73 -11.89 4.24 -22.38
C ASP A 73 -10.44 4.41 -22.83
N LYS A 74 -9.52 4.73 -21.89
CA LYS A 74 -8.08 4.94 -22.12
C LYS A 74 -7.21 3.74 -21.75
N VAL A 75 -7.75 2.77 -21.02
CA VAL A 75 -7.03 1.55 -20.63
C VAL A 75 -7.75 0.30 -21.07
N GLU A 76 -7.00 -0.79 -21.17
CA GLU A 76 -7.50 -2.13 -21.42
C GLU A 76 -7.12 -3.01 -20.21
N LEU A 77 -8.11 -3.66 -19.59
CA LEU A 77 -7.84 -4.61 -18.51
C LEU A 77 -7.34 -5.93 -19.11
N ILE A 78 -6.07 -6.23 -18.89
CA ILE A 78 -5.37 -7.38 -19.50
C ILE A 78 -5.50 -8.62 -18.64
N GLU A 79 -5.28 -8.47 -17.33
CA GLU A 79 -5.24 -9.60 -16.41
C GLU A 79 -5.76 -9.21 -15.01
N VAL A 80 -6.47 -10.14 -14.38
CA VAL A 80 -6.90 -10.05 -12.98
C VAL A 80 -6.43 -11.30 -12.26
N PHE A 81 -5.69 -11.12 -11.17
CA PHE A 81 -5.17 -12.22 -10.38
C PHE A 81 -5.19 -11.88 -8.89
N LYS A 82 -4.98 -12.91 -8.06
CA LYS A 82 -4.92 -12.76 -6.62
C LYS A 82 -3.55 -13.17 -6.10
N LYS A 83 -3.04 -12.43 -5.12
CA LYS A 83 -1.79 -12.74 -4.41
C LYS A 83 -1.96 -12.35 -2.95
N LYS A 84 -1.44 -13.18 -2.03
CA LYS A 84 -1.36 -12.77 -0.62
C LYS A 84 -0.47 -11.54 -0.50
N THR A 85 -0.85 -10.60 0.35
CA THR A 85 0.09 -9.54 0.75
C THR A 85 1.22 -10.16 1.57
N LYS A 86 2.34 -9.46 1.67
CA LYS A 86 3.28 -9.66 2.77
C LYS A 86 2.51 -9.58 4.09
N PRO A 87 2.87 -10.42 5.07
CA PRO A 87 2.34 -10.28 6.41
C PRO A 87 2.59 -8.87 6.95
N MET A 88 1.61 -8.34 7.66
CA MET A 88 1.70 -7.04 8.33
C MET A 88 1.18 -7.16 9.75
N VAL A 89 1.70 -6.32 10.63
CA VAL A 89 1.38 -6.34 12.06
C VAL A 89 0.83 -4.98 12.48
N LEU A 90 -0.19 -5.00 13.34
CA LEU A 90 -0.59 -3.83 14.12
C LEU A 90 0.31 -3.77 15.35
N VAL A 91 1.04 -2.66 15.47
CA VAL A 91 1.99 -2.43 16.55
C VAL A 91 1.46 -1.35 17.47
N LYS A 92 1.46 -1.62 18.77
CA LYS A 92 1.24 -0.68 19.86
C LYS A 92 2.57 -0.21 20.44
N ASN A 93 2.72 1.09 20.64
CA ASN A 93 3.76 1.63 21.52
C ASN A 93 3.19 1.72 22.94
N THR A 94 3.79 1.03 23.89
CA THR A 94 3.38 1.06 25.32
C THR A 94 3.78 2.35 26.04
N LYS A 95 4.65 3.17 25.44
CA LYS A 95 5.14 4.46 25.96
C LYS A 95 4.83 5.63 25.01
N TYR A 96 3.65 5.60 24.39
CA TYR A 96 3.22 6.66 23.47
C TYR A 96 3.04 8.02 24.17
N ALA A 97 3.27 9.10 23.42
CA ALA A 97 3.11 10.47 23.93
C ALA A 97 1.71 11.04 23.64
N GLU A 98 1.11 10.65 22.52
CA GLU A 98 -0.18 11.15 22.06
C GLU A 98 -1.11 9.99 21.66
N ASN A 99 -2.42 10.15 21.89
CA ASN A 99 -3.45 9.18 21.49
C ASN A 99 -3.76 9.27 19.99
N THR A 100 -2.72 9.16 19.16
CA THR A 100 -2.76 9.30 17.71
C THR A 100 -2.09 8.11 17.03
N THR A 101 -2.53 7.79 15.82
CA THR A 101 -1.93 6.78 14.95
C THR A 101 -1.70 7.34 13.55
N MET A 102 -0.72 6.79 12.86
CA MET A 102 -0.49 7.05 11.44
C MET A 102 -0.39 5.72 10.69
N ILE A 103 -1.14 5.61 9.59
CA ILE A 103 -1.20 4.41 8.74
C ILE A 103 -1.28 4.78 7.26
N HIS A 104 -1.16 3.77 6.39
CA HIS A 104 -1.55 3.91 4.99
C HIS A 104 -3.08 3.82 4.84
N PRO A 105 -3.74 4.61 3.96
CA PRO A 105 -5.20 4.57 3.78
C PRO A 105 -5.77 3.18 3.48
N ALA A 106 -5.07 2.36 2.72
CA ALA A 106 -5.52 1.01 2.37
C ALA A 106 -5.68 0.07 3.58
N THR A 107 -5.03 0.36 4.72
CA THR A 107 -5.12 -0.46 5.95
C THR A 107 -6.09 0.11 6.98
N THR A 108 -6.86 1.15 6.64
CA THR A 108 -7.81 1.81 7.55
C THR A 108 -8.83 0.83 8.14
N ILE A 109 -9.27 -0.15 7.34
CA ILE A 109 -10.24 -1.15 7.79
C ILE A 109 -9.74 -1.97 8.97
N PHE A 110 -8.44 -2.30 9.01
CA PHE A 110 -7.84 -3.06 10.11
C PHE A 110 -7.75 -2.20 11.36
N MET A 111 -7.24 -0.96 11.23
CA MET A 111 -7.13 -0.03 12.36
C MET A 111 -8.50 0.28 12.97
N LYS A 112 -9.52 0.58 12.16
CA LYS A 112 -10.86 0.87 12.67
C LYS A 112 -11.47 -0.30 13.42
N LYS A 113 -11.37 -1.52 12.85
CA LYS A 113 -11.86 -2.74 13.51
C LYS A 113 -11.19 -2.98 14.86
N TYR A 114 -9.87 -2.80 14.93
CA TYR A 114 -9.13 -2.95 16.17
C TYR A 114 -9.55 -1.90 17.22
N LEU A 115 -9.60 -0.62 16.83
CA LEU A 115 -9.99 0.46 17.75
C LEU A 115 -11.43 0.30 18.26
N GLU A 116 -12.37 -0.10 17.39
CA GLU A 116 -13.74 -0.42 17.79
C GLU A 116 -13.80 -1.57 18.80
N LYS A 117 -13.05 -2.66 18.53
CA LYS A 117 -12.98 -3.84 19.41
C LYS A 117 -12.42 -3.50 20.79
N GLU A 118 -11.44 -2.60 20.87
CA GLU A 118 -10.80 -2.16 22.12
C GLU A 118 -11.50 -0.96 22.78
N ALA A 119 -12.60 -0.45 22.20
CA ALA A 119 -13.25 0.80 22.61
C ALA A 119 -12.26 1.98 22.75
N ASP A 120 -11.34 2.10 21.80
CA ASP A 120 -10.24 3.05 21.79
C ASP A 120 -10.49 4.20 20.81
N GLU A 121 -10.48 5.45 21.30
CA GLU A 121 -10.77 6.65 20.51
C GLU A 121 -9.53 7.26 19.83
N THR A 122 -8.48 6.47 19.56
CA THR A 122 -7.25 6.95 18.91
C THR A 122 -7.56 7.63 17.56
N ILE A 123 -7.00 8.83 17.36
CA ILE A 123 -7.18 9.61 16.13
C ILE A 123 -6.31 9.04 15.01
N ILE A 124 -6.93 8.71 13.87
CA ILE A 124 -6.24 8.16 12.69
C ILE A 124 -5.77 9.27 11.76
N SER A 125 -4.47 9.26 11.42
CA SER A 125 -3.87 10.07 10.36
C SER A 125 -3.27 9.21 9.24
N PHE A 126 -3.05 9.79 8.06
CA PHE A 126 -2.64 9.06 6.86
C PHE A 126 -1.28 9.49 6.31
N THR A 127 -0.62 8.58 5.60
CA THR A 127 0.60 8.85 4.84
C THR A 127 0.73 7.93 3.63
N ASP A 128 1.62 8.25 2.70
CA ASP A 128 1.74 7.60 1.38
C ASP A 128 2.18 6.13 1.45
N SER A 129 2.74 5.64 2.57
CA SER A 129 3.16 4.24 2.68
C SER A 129 3.23 3.73 4.12
N LYS A 130 3.16 2.40 4.29
CA LYS A 130 3.36 1.74 5.60
C LYS A 130 4.73 2.12 6.20
N TYR A 131 5.78 2.19 5.38
CA TYR A 131 7.13 2.56 5.85
C TYR A 131 7.22 4.02 6.35
N LYS A 132 6.56 4.97 5.67
CA LYS A 132 6.45 6.35 6.16
C LYS A 132 5.68 6.42 7.48
N ALA A 133 4.61 5.61 7.61
CA ALA A 133 3.84 5.50 8.86
C ALA A 133 4.69 4.97 10.01
N TRP A 134 5.49 3.93 9.77
CA TRP A 134 6.44 3.36 10.73
C TRP A 134 7.50 4.37 11.18
N THR A 135 8.06 5.13 10.24
CA THR A 135 9.05 6.18 10.56
C THR A 135 8.42 7.27 11.45
N ALA A 136 7.20 7.70 11.13
CA ALA A 136 6.46 8.67 11.94
C ALA A 136 6.09 8.11 13.32
N PHE A 137 5.66 6.85 13.39
CA PHE A 137 5.36 6.13 14.63
C PHE A 137 6.52 6.18 15.62
N LYS A 138 7.73 5.83 15.16
CA LYS A 138 8.94 5.90 15.99
C LYS A 138 9.35 7.34 16.33
N LYS A 139 9.36 8.23 15.34
CA LYS A 139 9.85 9.61 15.54
C LYS A 139 8.94 10.45 16.44
N LYS A 140 7.64 10.21 16.40
CA LYS A 140 6.62 11.00 17.13
C LYS A 140 6.06 10.26 18.35
N ASN A 141 6.56 9.06 18.67
CA ASN A 141 6.02 8.22 19.75
C ASN A 141 4.49 8.04 19.65
N LEU A 142 4.01 7.67 18.45
CA LEU A 142 2.58 7.46 18.21
C LEU A 142 2.12 6.16 18.89
N LYS A 143 0.82 6.06 19.18
CA LYS A 143 0.25 4.91 19.90
C LYS A 143 0.19 3.65 19.06
N TYR A 144 -0.27 3.76 17.82
CA TYR A 144 -0.41 2.60 16.93
C TYR A 144 0.16 2.88 15.54
N THR A 145 0.51 1.80 14.84
CA THR A 145 0.77 1.82 13.39
C THR A 145 0.55 0.42 12.79
N ILE A 146 0.53 0.33 11.46
CA ILE A 146 0.52 -0.94 10.74
C ILE A 146 1.71 -0.96 9.78
N ILE A 147 2.54 -1.99 9.90
CA ILE A 147 3.77 -2.14 9.12
C ILE A 147 3.95 -3.59 8.66
N SER A 148 4.72 -3.80 7.59
CA SER A 148 5.12 -5.14 7.18
C SER A 148 5.91 -5.85 8.30
N GLU A 149 5.64 -7.13 8.50
CA GLU A 149 6.24 -7.94 9.57
C GLU A 149 7.77 -7.99 9.47
N ASP A 150 8.32 -8.10 8.25
CA ASP A 150 9.76 -8.12 8.01
C ASP A 150 10.47 -6.81 8.40
N VAL A 151 9.81 -5.67 8.21
CA VAL A 151 10.31 -4.36 8.67
C VAL A 151 10.22 -4.25 10.19
N TYR A 152 9.10 -4.68 10.78
CA TYR A 152 8.93 -4.69 12.23
C TYR A 152 10.02 -5.54 12.91
N GLU A 153 10.23 -6.78 12.46
CA GLU A 153 11.20 -7.69 13.08
C GLU A 153 12.63 -7.13 13.07
N LYS A 154 13.00 -6.36 12.05
CA LYS A 154 14.32 -5.71 11.94
C LYS A 154 14.47 -4.49 12.84
N GLU A 155 13.39 -3.78 13.13
CA GLU A 155 13.42 -2.45 13.72
C GLU A 155 12.65 -2.31 15.05
N LYS A 156 12.15 -3.43 15.59
CA LYS A 156 11.36 -3.45 16.83
C LYS A 156 12.17 -2.98 18.05
N HIS A 157 11.46 -2.43 19.02
CA HIS A 157 12.01 -1.89 20.26
C HIS A 157 11.23 -2.48 21.45
N PRO A 158 11.80 -2.60 22.66
CA PRO A 158 11.13 -3.21 23.81
C PRO A 158 9.75 -2.66 24.19
N GLU A 159 9.45 -1.38 23.93
CA GLU A 159 8.12 -0.79 24.16
C GLU A 159 7.09 -1.10 23.07
N HIS A 160 7.49 -1.77 21.99
CA HIS A 160 6.58 -2.17 20.92
C HIS A 160 5.95 -3.53 21.20
N GLN A 161 4.64 -3.60 21.07
CA GLN A 161 3.86 -4.83 21.21
C GLN A 161 3.07 -5.08 19.91
N VAL A 162 3.09 -6.31 19.42
CA VAL A 162 2.20 -6.73 18.32
C VAL A 162 0.85 -7.08 18.90
N GLU A 163 -0.21 -6.42 18.43
CA GLU A 163 -1.58 -6.69 18.87
C GLU A 163 -2.30 -7.64 17.91
N GLU A 164 -2.09 -7.46 16.60
CA GLU A 164 -2.71 -8.29 15.57
C GLU A 164 -1.75 -8.50 14.38
N ARG A 165 -1.94 -9.61 13.67
CA ARG A 165 -1.22 -9.97 12.44
C ARG A 165 -2.22 -10.19 11.31
N TYR A 166 -1.95 -9.59 10.15
CA TYR A 166 -2.80 -9.65 8.96
C TYR A 166 -2.02 -10.18 7.75
N GLU A 167 -2.69 -11.01 6.95
CA GLU A 167 -2.14 -11.54 5.70
C GLU A 167 -3.28 -11.72 4.67
N PRO A 168 -3.99 -10.63 4.31
CA PRO A 168 -5.11 -10.71 3.39
C PRO A 168 -4.68 -11.14 1.99
N ILE A 169 -5.63 -11.71 1.25
CA ILE A 169 -5.51 -11.89 -0.19
C ILE A 169 -5.84 -10.56 -0.87
N MET A 170 -4.94 -10.08 -1.72
CA MET A 170 -5.11 -8.89 -2.54
C MET A 170 -5.49 -9.30 -3.97
N VAL A 171 -6.46 -8.59 -4.55
CA VAL A 171 -6.79 -8.68 -5.98
C VAL A 171 -6.01 -7.60 -6.72
N TRP A 172 -5.41 -7.98 -7.84
CA TRP A 172 -4.58 -7.15 -8.69
C TRP A 172 -5.16 -7.06 -10.09
N CYS A 173 -5.05 -5.89 -10.68
CA CYS A 173 -5.51 -5.60 -12.03
C CYS A 173 -4.34 -5.04 -12.84
N LEU A 174 -3.93 -5.77 -13.88
CA LEU A 174 -2.96 -5.32 -14.88
C LEU A 174 -3.73 -4.64 -16.00
N TYR A 175 -3.42 -3.38 -16.26
CA TYR A 175 -3.98 -2.63 -17.37
C TYR A 175 -2.90 -2.30 -18.38
N LYS A 176 -3.26 -2.28 -19.66
CA LYS A 176 -2.47 -1.66 -20.72
C LYS A 176 -3.02 -0.27 -21.00
N ILE A 177 -2.14 0.74 -21.10
CA ILE A 177 -2.51 2.09 -21.50
C ILE A 177 -2.64 2.11 -23.03
N LYS A 178 -3.79 2.52 -23.56
CA LYS A 178 -4.01 2.60 -25.02
C LYS A 178 -3.10 3.65 -25.66
N ASN A 179 -2.79 3.46 -26.95
CA ASN A 179 -2.03 4.43 -27.75
C ASN A 179 -2.83 5.71 -28.01
#